data_AF-A0A662BQI7-F1
#
_entry.id   AF-A0A662BQI7-F1
#
_cell.length_a   1.000
_cell.length_b   1.000
_cell.length_c   1.000
_cell.angle_alpha   90.00
_cell.angle_beta   90.00
_cell.angle_gamma   90.00
#
_symmetry.space_group_name_H-M   'P 1'
#
loop_
_entity.id
_entity.type
_entity.pdbx_description
1 polymer ?
#
loop_
_entity_poly.entity_id
_entity_poly.type
_entity_poly.pdbx_seq_one_letter_code
_entity_poly.pdbx_strand_id
1 'polypeptide(L)'
;MPVETASTISELDPSWPLGGDPTNQGDNHIRTIKDVLQLQFPGSTSAGFNIPIITTEQELNWSVGLVDNIQVQFNDLQTRITGLEGVLSAEPGTAMVFYQGSPPTGWTQTISDAANDRMLRLVTSTGGGVGGTTSPIIAHTHTTTSHTLTTAQMPSHAHTWDTDGPQYAGQYTGVVGHHPDTAGNLSGYTGGGGSHTHGNTGEFAGPRYIDTILCVKD
;
A
#
# COMPACT_ATOMS: atom_id res chain seq x y z
N MET A 1 -22.56 -6.99 80.35
CA MET A 1 -22.69 -7.34 78.93
C MET A 1 -21.72 -6.48 78.16
N PRO A 2 -20.84 -7.05 77.32
CA PRO A 2 -19.98 -6.24 76.44
C PRO A 2 -20.84 -5.61 75.35
N VAL A 3 -20.59 -4.34 75.03
CA VAL A 3 -21.16 -3.70 73.84
C VAL A 3 -20.52 -4.36 72.61
N GLU A 4 -21.26 -4.54 71.53
CA GLU A 4 -20.70 -5.05 70.27
C GLU A 4 -19.57 -4.15 69.76
N THR A 5 -18.58 -4.75 69.10
CA THR A 5 -17.49 -4.00 68.46
C THR A 5 -17.43 -4.44 67.00
N ALA A 6 -17.65 -3.50 66.08
CA ALA A 6 -17.62 -3.74 64.65
C ALA A 6 -16.98 -2.56 63.91
N SER A 7 -16.26 -2.87 62.84
CA SER A 7 -15.64 -1.94 61.90
C SER A 7 -16.17 -2.11 60.47
N THR A 8 -16.84 -3.24 60.19
CA THR A 8 -17.49 -3.55 58.92
C THR A 8 -18.93 -4.03 59.11
N ILE A 9 -19.75 -3.96 58.05
CA ILE A 9 -21.15 -4.43 58.09
C ILE A 9 -21.23 -5.92 58.44
N SER A 10 -20.27 -6.73 57.97
CA SER A 10 -20.24 -8.18 58.23
C SER A 10 -19.96 -8.55 59.69
N GLU A 11 -19.42 -7.62 60.48
CA GLU A 11 -19.13 -7.82 61.91
C GLU A 11 -20.33 -7.47 62.80
N LEU A 12 -21.35 -6.79 62.27
CA LEU A 12 -22.59 -6.50 63.01
C LEU A 12 -23.37 -7.79 63.24
N ASP A 13 -23.73 -8.07 64.49
CA ASP A 13 -24.47 -9.28 64.85
C ASP A 13 -25.98 -8.99 64.89
N PRO A 14 -26.79 -9.58 63.99
CA PRO A 14 -28.23 -9.33 63.94
C PRO A 14 -28.99 -9.85 65.17
N SER A 15 -28.36 -10.66 66.02
CA SER A 15 -28.94 -11.12 67.28
C SER A 15 -28.79 -10.13 68.44
N TRP A 16 -28.06 -9.03 68.22
CA TRP A 16 -27.84 -7.97 69.20
C TRP A 16 -28.69 -6.73 68.91
N PRO A 17 -29.13 -6.00 69.95
CA PRO A 17 -28.94 -6.28 71.37
C PRO A 17 -29.80 -7.46 71.86
N LEU A 18 -29.30 -8.20 72.86
CA LEU A 18 -30.02 -9.29 73.51
C LEU A 18 -31.12 -8.72 74.42
N GLY A 19 -32.22 -9.46 74.61
CA GLY A 19 -33.35 -9.00 75.43
C GLY A 19 -33.03 -8.74 76.92
N GLY A 20 -31.87 -9.20 77.41
CA GLY A 20 -31.35 -8.94 78.76
C GLY A 20 -30.33 -7.79 78.83
N ASP A 21 -30.01 -7.13 77.71
CA ASP A 21 -29.03 -6.06 77.70
C ASP A 21 -29.54 -4.81 78.43
N PRO A 22 -28.68 -4.15 79.24
CA PRO A 22 -29.03 -2.89 79.86
C PRO A 22 -29.44 -1.83 78.84
N THR A 23 -30.58 -1.17 79.08
CA THR A 23 -31.07 -0.09 78.22
C THR A 23 -30.06 1.05 78.06
N ASN A 24 -29.20 1.29 79.06
CA ASN A 24 -28.14 2.31 79.01
C ASN A 24 -27.00 1.98 78.03
N GLN A 25 -26.95 0.77 77.45
CA GLN A 25 -25.99 0.39 76.41
C GLN A 25 -26.54 0.58 74.99
N GLY A 26 -27.85 0.78 74.82
CA GLY A 26 -28.49 0.91 73.50
C GLY A 26 -27.91 2.03 72.64
N ASP A 27 -27.57 3.18 73.25
CA ASP A 27 -26.94 4.29 72.53
C ASP A 27 -25.55 3.92 71.97
N ASN A 28 -24.83 3.01 72.62
CA ASN A 28 -23.53 2.55 72.13
C ASN A 28 -23.68 1.64 70.91
N HIS A 29 -24.69 0.76 70.90
CA HIS A 29 -25.02 -0.06 69.73
C HIS A 29 -25.40 0.83 68.53
N ILE A 30 -26.25 1.83 68.75
CA ILE A 30 -26.63 2.80 67.70
C ILE A 30 -25.42 3.57 67.17
N ARG A 31 -24.51 4.02 68.06
CA ARG A 31 -23.26 4.67 67.62
C ARG A 31 -22.39 3.73 66.80
N THR A 32 -22.24 2.48 67.22
CA THR A 32 -21.46 1.47 66.49
C THR A 32 -22.02 1.24 65.08
N ILE A 33 -23.34 1.10 64.94
CA ILE A 33 -23.99 0.96 63.63
C ILE A 33 -23.73 2.19 62.75
N LYS A 34 -23.84 3.41 63.31
CA LYS A 34 -23.56 4.65 62.56
C LYS A 34 -22.11 4.71 62.10
N ASP A 35 -21.16 4.40 62.98
CA ASP A 35 -19.74 4.41 62.68
C ASP A 35 -19.41 3.40 61.57
N VAL A 36 -19.96 2.18 61.65
CA VAL A 36 -19.82 1.16 60.59
C VAL A 36 -20.39 1.63 59.26
N LEU A 37 -21.58 2.22 59.24
CA LEU A 37 -22.18 2.73 58.00
C LEU A 37 -21.36 3.88 57.40
N GLN A 38 -20.86 4.80 58.23
CA GLN A 38 -20.00 5.89 57.77
C GLN A 38 -18.65 5.37 57.26
N LEU A 39 -18.10 4.29 57.83
CA LEU A 39 -16.88 3.66 57.34
C LEU A 39 -17.07 2.94 56.00
N GLN A 40 -18.19 2.22 55.83
CA GLN A 40 -18.48 1.48 54.59
C GLN A 40 -18.92 2.40 53.45
N PHE A 41 -19.51 3.55 53.78
CA PHE A 41 -19.99 4.56 52.84
C PHE A 41 -19.38 5.94 53.13
N PRO A 42 -18.06 6.11 53.04
CA PRO A 42 -17.35 7.26 53.63
C PRO A 42 -17.66 8.61 52.99
N GLY A 43 -18.04 8.63 51.71
CA GLY A 43 -18.08 9.86 50.94
C GLY A 43 -16.71 10.58 50.89
N SER A 44 -16.68 11.82 50.42
CA SER A 44 -15.44 12.58 50.28
C SER A 44 -14.87 13.09 51.62
N THR A 45 -15.69 13.14 52.67
CA THR A 45 -15.31 13.65 54.00
C THR A 45 -15.13 12.54 55.04
N SER A 46 -15.25 11.26 54.66
CA SER A 46 -15.24 10.11 55.58
C SER A 46 -16.33 10.14 56.66
N ALA A 47 -17.42 10.88 56.43
CA ALA A 47 -18.53 11.05 57.37
C ALA A 47 -19.88 10.57 56.80
N GLY A 48 -19.85 9.77 55.73
CA GLY A 48 -21.03 9.44 54.95
C GLY A 48 -21.05 10.15 53.59
N PHE A 49 -21.92 9.69 52.69
CA PHE A 49 -22.20 10.43 51.46
C PHE A 49 -22.89 11.76 51.76
N ASN A 50 -22.30 12.87 51.29
CA ASN A 50 -22.89 14.21 51.40
C ASN A 50 -24.05 14.43 50.41
N ILE A 51 -24.20 13.53 49.43
CA ILE A 51 -25.23 13.55 48.40
C ILE A 51 -25.85 12.15 48.33
N PRO A 52 -27.19 12.01 48.34
CA PRO A 52 -27.82 10.70 48.21
C PRO A 52 -27.45 10.02 46.89
N ILE A 53 -27.29 8.69 46.94
CA ILE A 53 -27.27 7.88 45.72
C ILE A 53 -28.69 7.86 45.17
N ILE A 54 -28.91 8.55 44.05
CA ILE A 54 -30.22 8.61 43.37
C ILE A 54 -30.35 7.60 42.22
N THR A 55 -29.29 6.84 41.96
CA THR A 55 -29.29 5.83 40.89
C THR A 55 -30.16 4.64 41.32
N THR A 56 -30.86 4.04 40.36
CA THR A 56 -31.68 2.84 40.61
C THR A 56 -30.80 1.62 40.88
N GLU A 57 -31.37 0.58 41.48
CA GLU A 57 -30.67 -0.68 41.68
C GLU A 57 -30.21 -1.30 40.36
N GLN A 58 -30.98 -1.10 39.28
CA GLN A 58 -30.62 -1.56 37.94
C GLN A 58 -29.36 -0.85 37.43
N GLU A 59 -29.24 0.46 37.65
CA GLU A 59 -28.07 1.24 37.25
C GLU A 59 -26.83 0.86 38.08
N LEU A 60 -26.98 0.61 39.38
CA LEU A 60 -25.89 0.05 40.21
C LEU A 60 -25.46 -1.33 39.68
N ASN A 61 -26.40 -2.18 39.29
CA ASN A 61 -26.09 -3.52 38.80
C ASN A 61 -25.31 -3.53 37.47
N TRP A 62 -25.24 -2.42 36.73
CA TRP A 62 -24.31 -2.32 35.59
C TRP A 62 -22.83 -2.30 36.01
N SER A 63 -22.54 -2.04 37.29
CA SER A 63 -21.19 -2.11 37.85
C SER A 63 -20.73 -3.52 38.22
N VAL A 64 -21.59 -4.53 38.03
CA VAL A 64 -21.27 -5.94 38.35
C VAL A 64 -20.11 -6.43 37.48
N GLY A 65 -19.10 -7.02 38.11
CA GLY A 65 -17.94 -7.60 37.43
C GLY A 65 -16.87 -6.59 37.02
N LEU A 66 -17.02 -5.30 37.37
CA LEU A 66 -15.94 -4.33 37.23
C LEU A 66 -14.77 -4.74 38.13
N VAL A 67 -13.59 -4.87 37.52
CA VAL A 67 -12.35 -5.22 38.21
C VAL A 67 -11.47 -3.99 38.50
N ASP A 68 -11.82 -2.84 37.93
CA ASP A 68 -11.08 -1.57 38.07
C ASP A 68 -12.03 -0.38 37.88
N ASN A 69 -11.53 0.83 38.14
CA ASN A 69 -12.23 2.10 37.98
C ASN A 69 -12.72 2.28 36.53
N ILE A 70 -14.00 2.59 36.37
CA ILE A 70 -14.66 2.81 35.06
C ILE A 70 -13.93 3.90 34.24
N GLN A 71 -13.44 4.95 34.90
CA GLN A 71 -12.72 6.03 34.23
C GLN A 71 -11.40 5.54 33.62
N VAL A 72 -10.71 4.60 34.28
CA VAL A 72 -9.49 3.99 33.74
C VAL A 72 -9.82 3.22 32.46
N GLN A 73 -10.88 2.40 32.49
CA GLN A 73 -11.32 1.65 31.32
C GLN A 73 -11.71 2.56 30.14
N PHE A 74 -12.37 3.71 30.40
CA PHE A 74 -12.69 4.68 29.36
C PHE A 74 -11.45 5.39 28.81
N ASN A 75 -10.48 5.73 29.65
CA ASN A 75 -9.22 6.34 29.21
C ASN A 75 -8.41 5.38 28.32
N ASP A 76 -8.40 4.09 28.64
CA ASP A 76 -7.75 3.07 27.82
C ASP A 76 -8.40 2.93 26.44
N LEU A 77 -9.74 2.93 26.40
CA LEU A 77 -10.49 2.92 25.14
C LEU A 77 -10.23 4.19 24.32
N GLN A 78 -10.22 5.36 24.96
CA GLN A 78 -9.90 6.62 24.29
C GLN A 78 -8.50 6.59 23.68
N THR A 79 -7.51 6.08 24.43
CA THR A 79 -6.12 5.95 23.95
C THR A 79 -6.04 5.04 22.72
N ARG A 80 -6.77 3.91 22.73
CA ARG A 80 -6.84 3.01 21.57
C ARG A 80 -7.50 3.67 20.37
N ILE A 81 -8.58 4.44 20.57
CA ILE A 81 -9.28 5.15 19.49
C ILE A 81 -8.38 6.21 18.88
N THR A 82 -7.77 7.08 19.69
CA THR A 82 -6.83 8.10 19.21
C THR A 82 -5.65 7.49 18.46
N GLY A 83 -5.17 6.32 18.87
CA GLY A 83 -4.12 5.59 18.14
C GLY A 83 -4.54 5.06 16.75
N LEU A 84 -5.83 4.94 16.49
CA LEU A 84 -6.38 4.53 15.19
C LEU A 84 -6.71 5.72 14.28
N GLU A 85 -6.83 6.92 14.84
CA GLU A 85 -7.12 8.12 14.06
C GLU A 85 -5.99 8.41 13.06
N GLY A 86 -6.34 8.64 11.79
CA GLY A 86 -5.37 8.95 10.74
C GLY A 86 -4.55 7.77 10.24
N VAL A 87 -4.84 6.53 10.67
CA VAL A 87 -4.17 5.32 10.18
C VAL A 87 -4.95 4.72 9.01
N LEU A 88 -4.26 4.46 7.90
CA LEU A 88 -4.79 3.64 6.83
C LEU A 88 -4.67 2.16 7.22
N SER A 89 -5.81 1.48 7.42
CA SER A 89 -5.85 0.07 7.81
C SER A 89 -5.51 -0.85 6.64
N ALA A 90 -4.50 -1.70 6.84
CA ALA A 90 -4.08 -2.77 5.95
C ALA A 90 -3.38 -3.87 6.77
N GLU A 91 -3.30 -5.09 6.23
CA GLU A 91 -2.52 -6.16 6.85
C GLU A 91 -1.01 -5.83 6.80
N PRO A 92 -0.23 -6.11 7.87
CA PRO A 92 1.22 -5.97 7.85
C PRO A 92 1.85 -6.68 6.65
N GLY A 93 2.80 -6.03 5.99
CA GLY A 93 3.39 -6.51 4.74
C GLY A 93 2.65 -6.11 3.46
N THR A 94 1.46 -5.50 3.55
CA THR A 94 0.78 -4.92 2.38
C THR A 94 1.62 -3.79 1.78
N ALA A 95 1.78 -3.76 0.45
CA ALA A 95 2.49 -2.68 -0.25
C ALA A 95 1.51 -1.73 -0.96
N MET A 96 1.78 -0.43 -0.90
CA MET A 96 0.95 0.61 -1.53
C MET A 96 1.79 1.79 -2.04
N VAL A 97 1.36 2.38 -3.16
CA VAL A 97 1.97 3.60 -3.72
C VAL A 97 1.33 4.83 -3.11
N PHE A 98 2.14 5.80 -2.73
CA PHE A 98 1.70 7.06 -2.15
C PHE A 98 2.29 8.29 -2.85
N TYR A 99 1.46 9.32 -3.03
CA TYR A 99 1.87 10.60 -3.58
C TYR A 99 2.26 11.60 -2.48
N GLN A 100 3.43 11.39 -1.89
CA GLN A 100 3.96 12.17 -0.76
C GLN A 100 5.47 11.92 -0.61
N GLY A 101 6.17 12.84 0.04
CA GLY A 101 7.64 12.76 0.19
C GLY A 101 8.12 11.83 1.31
N SER A 102 7.23 11.37 2.19
CA SER A 102 7.57 10.53 3.35
C SER A 102 6.49 9.50 3.64
N PRO A 103 6.82 8.28 4.11
CA PRO A 103 5.82 7.28 4.46
C PRO A 103 4.79 7.80 5.47
N PRO A 104 3.50 7.40 5.37
CA PRO A 104 2.54 7.65 6.44
C PRO A 104 2.94 6.91 7.71
N THR A 105 2.40 7.33 8.84
CA THR A 105 2.53 6.59 10.11
C THR A 105 2.11 5.13 9.95
N GLY A 106 2.95 4.21 10.42
CA GLY A 106 2.70 2.77 10.31
C GLY A 106 3.07 2.18 8.95
N TRP A 107 3.81 2.89 8.11
CA TRP A 107 4.32 2.39 6.84
C TRP A 107 5.81 2.70 6.70
N THR A 108 6.55 1.80 6.06
CA THR A 108 7.97 1.93 5.76
C THR A 108 8.21 2.05 4.26
N GLN A 109 9.02 3.02 3.82
CA GLN A 109 9.35 3.18 2.40
C GLN A 109 10.19 2.00 1.89
N THR A 110 9.83 1.48 0.72
CA THR A 110 10.70 0.60 -0.05
C THR A 110 11.79 1.43 -0.73
N ILE A 111 13.00 1.37 -0.19
CA ILE A 111 14.17 2.12 -0.70
C ILE A 111 15.09 1.30 -1.61
N SER A 112 14.75 0.03 -1.85
CA SER A 112 15.50 -0.84 -2.76
C SER A 112 15.23 -0.50 -4.23
N ASP A 113 16.09 -0.97 -5.13
CA ASP A 113 15.90 -0.84 -6.59
C ASP A 113 14.59 -1.46 -7.11
N ALA A 114 13.88 -2.24 -6.28
CA ALA A 114 12.56 -2.75 -6.64
C ALA A 114 11.50 -1.64 -6.86
N ALA A 115 11.72 -0.43 -6.34
CA ALA A 115 10.78 0.68 -6.43
C ALA A 115 11.21 1.83 -7.36
N ASN A 116 12.51 1.98 -7.66
CA ASN A 116 13.03 3.13 -8.40
C ASN A 116 12.82 2.99 -9.91
N ASP A 117 12.48 4.10 -10.57
CA ASP A 117 12.46 4.24 -12.04
C ASP A 117 11.78 3.08 -12.77
N ARG A 118 10.61 2.66 -12.27
CA ARG A 118 9.85 1.53 -12.82
C ARG A 118 8.44 1.97 -13.18
N MET A 119 7.91 1.36 -14.25
CA MET A 119 6.49 1.46 -14.59
C MET A 119 5.71 0.34 -13.89
N LEU A 120 4.43 0.60 -13.59
CA LEU A 120 3.52 -0.42 -13.09
C LEU A 120 3.05 -1.32 -14.23
N ARG A 121 3.19 -2.64 -14.06
CA ARG A 121 2.65 -3.64 -14.99
C ARG A 121 1.52 -4.41 -14.31
N LEU A 122 0.31 -4.29 -14.84
CA LEU A 122 -0.80 -5.12 -14.42
C LEU A 122 -0.66 -6.52 -15.04
N VAL A 123 -0.79 -7.55 -14.21
CA VAL A 123 -0.71 -8.95 -14.62
C VAL A 123 -1.91 -9.71 -14.08
N THR A 124 -2.33 -10.76 -14.79
CA THR A 124 -3.34 -11.73 -14.31
C THR A 124 -2.69 -12.95 -13.64
N SER A 125 -1.37 -13.08 -13.73
CA SER A 125 -0.55 -14.09 -13.04
C SER A 125 -0.07 -13.60 -11.67
N THR A 126 0.82 -14.36 -11.03
CA THR A 126 1.51 -13.92 -9.79
C THR A 126 2.12 -12.52 -9.94
N GLY A 127 1.74 -11.61 -9.04
CA GLY A 127 2.23 -10.23 -8.97
C GLY A 127 3.38 -10.05 -7.96
N GLY A 128 3.69 -8.79 -7.64
CA GLY A 128 4.70 -8.41 -6.63
C GLY A 128 6.17 -8.58 -7.06
N GLY A 129 6.41 -9.07 -8.28
CA GLY A 129 7.76 -9.20 -8.84
C GLY A 129 8.21 -7.98 -9.65
N VAL A 130 9.53 -7.86 -9.80
CA VAL A 130 10.17 -6.87 -10.67
C VAL A 130 10.74 -7.55 -11.93
N GLY A 131 10.89 -6.80 -13.02
CA GLY A 131 11.45 -7.31 -14.26
C GLY A 131 11.99 -6.19 -15.16
N GLY A 132 12.84 -6.57 -16.12
CA GLY A 132 13.56 -5.63 -16.98
C GLY A 132 14.74 -4.94 -16.29
N THR A 133 15.69 -4.46 -17.09
CA THR A 133 16.93 -3.80 -16.63
C THR A 133 17.05 -2.34 -17.09
N THR A 134 16.19 -1.90 -18.01
CA THR A 134 16.23 -0.55 -18.58
C THR A 134 15.19 0.34 -17.90
N SER A 135 15.62 1.54 -17.50
CA SER A 135 14.72 2.57 -16.97
C SER A 135 13.80 3.10 -18.09
N PRO A 136 12.49 3.29 -17.83
CA PRO A 136 11.56 3.88 -18.80
C PRO A 136 11.68 5.41 -18.85
N ILE A 137 12.36 6.03 -17.88
CA ILE A 137 12.42 7.48 -17.71
C ILE A 137 13.81 8.07 -17.97
N ILE A 138 14.86 7.32 -17.66
CA ILE A 138 16.23 7.64 -18.06
C ILE A 138 16.43 7.10 -19.49
N ALA A 139 17.00 7.93 -20.37
CA ALA A 139 17.17 7.68 -21.80
C ALA A 139 17.32 6.19 -22.16
N HIS A 140 16.27 5.60 -22.73
CA HIS A 140 16.34 4.27 -23.31
C HIS A 140 16.55 4.43 -24.83
N THR A 141 17.65 3.91 -25.34
CA THR A 141 18.04 4.10 -26.74
C THR A 141 17.49 2.95 -27.58
N HIS A 142 16.70 3.26 -28.62
CA HIS A 142 16.33 2.28 -29.63
C HIS A 142 17.46 2.23 -30.66
N THR A 143 18.32 1.23 -30.53
CA THR A 143 19.36 0.99 -31.52
C THR A 143 19.00 -0.26 -32.32
N THR A 144 19.07 -0.15 -33.63
CA THR A 144 19.09 -1.31 -34.52
C THR A 144 20.52 -1.54 -34.96
N THR A 145 21.01 -2.77 -34.87
CA THR A 145 22.32 -3.12 -35.41
C THR A 145 22.36 -2.86 -36.92
N SER A 146 23.52 -2.43 -37.43
CA SER A 146 23.77 -2.28 -38.86
C SER A 146 23.43 -3.56 -39.60
N HIS A 147 22.63 -3.41 -40.66
CA HIS A 147 22.25 -4.52 -41.54
C HIS A 147 22.81 -4.28 -42.94
N THR A 148 23.33 -5.33 -43.56
CA THR A 148 23.74 -5.33 -44.96
C THR A 148 22.81 -6.26 -45.71
N LEU A 149 22.17 -5.78 -46.78
CA LEU A 149 21.36 -6.64 -47.62
C LEU A 149 22.24 -7.73 -48.24
N THR A 150 21.86 -8.98 -48.01
CA THR A 150 22.45 -10.12 -48.70
C THR A 150 21.80 -10.28 -50.08
N THR A 151 22.48 -10.98 -51.00
CA THR A 151 21.92 -11.30 -52.33
C THR A 151 20.57 -12.04 -52.24
N ALA A 152 20.37 -12.82 -51.18
CA ALA A 152 19.11 -13.52 -50.92
C ALA A 152 17.96 -12.58 -50.53
N GLN A 153 18.25 -11.35 -50.09
CA GLN A 153 17.27 -10.33 -49.71
C GLN A 153 16.93 -9.38 -50.86
N MET A 154 17.54 -9.53 -52.04
CA MET A 154 17.25 -8.73 -53.23
C MET A 154 16.45 -9.55 -54.26
N PRO A 155 15.21 -9.15 -54.61
CA PRO A 155 14.49 -9.78 -55.71
C PRO A 155 15.30 -9.73 -57.01
N SER A 156 15.36 -10.85 -57.72
CA SER A 156 16.01 -10.92 -59.03
C SER A 156 15.32 -9.95 -59.99
N HIS A 157 16.08 -9.02 -60.56
CA HIS A 157 15.62 -8.10 -61.59
C HIS A 157 16.67 -8.02 -62.70
N ALA A 158 16.22 -7.78 -63.94
CA ALA A 158 17.06 -7.66 -65.13
C ALA A 158 16.62 -6.43 -65.93
N HIS A 159 17.58 -5.76 -66.56
CA HIS A 159 17.31 -4.68 -67.51
C HIS A 159 17.61 -5.16 -68.94
N THR A 160 16.73 -4.82 -69.88
CA THR A 160 16.95 -5.00 -71.31
C THR A 160 17.30 -3.65 -71.91
N TRP A 161 18.45 -3.55 -72.57
CA TRP A 161 18.79 -2.38 -73.39
C TRP A 161 19.11 -2.85 -74.79
N ASP A 162 18.57 -2.11 -75.76
CA ASP A 162 18.82 -2.33 -77.17
C ASP A 162 20.03 -1.49 -77.58
N THR A 163 21.02 -2.12 -78.21
CA THR A 163 22.18 -1.39 -78.75
C THR A 163 22.03 -1.30 -80.26
N ASP A 164 21.64 -0.12 -80.75
CA ASP A 164 21.85 0.20 -82.15
C ASP A 164 23.37 0.27 -82.41
N GLY A 165 23.90 -0.80 -83.01
CA GLY A 165 25.29 -0.85 -83.44
C GLY A 165 25.59 0.27 -84.46
N PRO A 166 26.86 0.71 -84.58
CA PRO A 166 27.21 1.74 -85.54
C PRO A 166 26.82 1.26 -86.93
N GLN A 167 25.90 1.99 -87.57
CA GLN A 167 25.54 1.76 -88.95
C GLN A 167 26.82 1.88 -89.78
N TYR A 168 27.41 0.74 -90.14
CA TYR A 168 28.43 0.70 -91.17
C TYR A 168 27.77 1.24 -92.44
N ALA A 169 28.24 2.41 -92.88
CA ALA A 169 27.79 3.05 -94.08
C ALA A 169 28.03 2.13 -95.28
N GLY A 170 26.96 1.50 -95.77
CA GLY A 170 26.97 0.79 -97.05
C GLY A 170 26.26 -0.55 -97.02
N GLN A 171 24.92 -0.54 -97.01
CA GLN A 171 24.15 -1.53 -97.75
C GLN A 171 22.69 -1.07 -97.90
N TYR A 172 22.41 -0.46 -99.06
CA TYR A 172 21.05 -0.30 -99.55
C TYR A 172 20.56 -1.67 -100.03
N THR A 173 19.66 -2.29 -99.28
CA THR A 173 18.67 -3.22 -99.84
C THR A 173 17.50 -3.32 -98.87
N GLY A 174 16.34 -2.85 -99.33
CA GLY A 174 15.12 -2.80 -98.54
C GLY A 174 14.61 -4.18 -98.17
N VAL A 175 14.65 -4.47 -96.87
CA VAL A 175 13.70 -5.32 -96.17
C VAL A 175 13.60 -4.67 -94.78
N VAL A 176 12.40 -4.31 -94.34
CA VAL A 176 12.16 -3.97 -92.92
C VAL A 176 12.18 -5.30 -92.17
N GLY A 177 13.36 -5.90 -92.10
CA GLY A 177 13.64 -7.07 -91.28
C GLY A 177 13.96 -6.53 -89.91
N HIS A 178 13.06 -6.75 -88.96
CA HIS A 178 13.41 -6.71 -87.55
C HIS A 178 14.71 -7.49 -87.39
N HIS A 179 15.78 -6.81 -86.99
CA HIS A 179 17.06 -7.46 -86.72
C HIS A 179 16.79 -8.63 -85.76
N PRO A 180 17.27 -9.85 -86.03
CA PRO A 180 17.11 -10.92 -85.04
C PRO A 180 17.96 -10.53 -83.84
N ASP A 181 17.28 -10.11 -82.77
CA ASP A 181 17.86 -9.71 -81.49
C ASP A 181 18.93 -10.72 -81.08
N THR A 182 20.18 -10.35 -81.34
CA THR A 182 21.32 -11.18 -80.98
C THR A 182 21.49 -11.04 -79.49
N ALA A 183 20.93 -12.00 -78.75
CA ALA A 183 21.07 -12.24 -77.32
C ALA A 183 21.45 -10.99 -76.52
N GLY A 184 20.44 -10.22 -76.10
CA GLY A 184 20.65 -9.04 -75.25
C GLY A 184 21.60 -9.36 -74.10
N ASN A 185 22.72 -8.64 -74.03
CA ASN A 185 23.68 -8.80 -72.96
C ASN A 185 23.02 -8.42 -71.63
N LEU A 186 22.83 -9.41 -70.75
CA LEU A 186 22.38 -9.18 -69.38
C LEU A 186 23.42 -8.31 -68.66
N SER A 187 23.00 -7.16 -68.11
CA SER A 187 23.80 -6.48 -67.10
C SER A 187 23.96 -7.43 -65.91
N GLY A 188 25.18 -7.61 -65.39
CA GLY A 188 25.44 -8.51 -64.26
C GLY A 188 24.52 -8.24 -63.06
N TYR A 189 24.12 -9.31 -62.37
CA TYR A 189 23.21 -9.30 -61.22
C TYR A 189 23.87 -8.72 -59.96
N THR A 190 24.21 -7.43 -59.94
CA THR A 190 24.89 -6.86 -58.77
C THR A 190 24.34 -5.49 -58.41
N GLY A 191 23.44 -5.49 -57.43
CA GLY A 191 23.05 -4.28 -56.69
C GLY A 191 24.15 -3.88 -55.70
N GLY A 192 24.31 -2.57 -55.49
CA GLY A 192 25.21 -2.04 -54.46
C GLY A 192 24.69 -2.30 -53.05
N GLY A 193 25.56 -2.72 -52.14
CA GLY A 193 25.20 -3.22 -50.80
C GLY A 193 25.86 -2.47 -49.64
N GLY A 194 26.08 -1.16 -49.76
CA GLY A 194 26.65 -0.37 -48.66
C GLY A 194 25.72 -0.38 -47.43
N SER A 195 26.19 -0.87 -46.29
CA SER A 195 25.43 -0.75 -45.05
C SER A 195 25.40 0.72 -44.62
N HIS A 196 24.26 1.15 -44.09
CA HIS A 196 24.13 2.41 -43.39
C HIS A 196 23.50 2.18 -42.03
N THR A 197 23.74 3.12 -41.13
CA THR A 197 23.22 3.08 -39.77
C THR A 197 21.95 3.92 -39.69
N HIS A 198 20.91 3.36 -39.09
CA HIS A 198 19.86 4.16 -38.50
C HIS A 198 20.35 4.48 -37.08
N GLY A 199 20.50 5.76 -36.76
CA GLY A 199 20.86 6.21 -35.41
C GLY A 199 19.77 5.87 -34.39
N ASN A 200 19.75 6.54 -33.23
CA ASN A 200 18.61 6.37 -32.32
C ASN A 200 17.32 6.80 -33.02
N THR A 201 16.43 5.85 -33.34
CA THR A 201 15.18 6.12 -34.07
C THR A 201 14.02 6.46 -33.14
N GLY A 202 14.24 6.44 -31.83
CA GLY A 202 13.24 6.78 -30.82
C GLY A 202 13.89 7.60 -29.71
N GLU A 203 13.81 8.92 -29.80
CA GLU A 203 14.10 9.77 -28.65
C GLU A 203 12.86 9.83 -27.75
N PHE A 204 12.82 8.93 -26.76
CA PHE A 204 11.88 9.07 -25.65
C PHE A 204 12.48 10.09 -24.67
N ALA A 205 12.31 11.38 -24.99
CA ALA A 205 12.78 12.48 -24.16
C ALA A 205 11.94 12.55 -22.88
N GLY A 206 12.39 11.86 -21.83
CA GLY A 206 11.93 11.97 -20.43
C GLY A 206 10.45 12.31 -20.27
N PRO A 207 9.53 11.33 -20.24
CA PRO A 207 8.11 11.63 -20.09
C PRO A 207 7.90 12.38 -18.77
N ARG A 208 6.97 13.34 -18.75
CA ARG A 208 6.57 13.98 -17.49
C ARG A 208 6.04 12.92 -16.53
N TYR A 209 6.50 12.95 -15.29
CA TYR A 209 6.17 11.98 -14.26
C TYR A 209 5.72 12.66 -12.97
N ILE A 210 5.06 11.88 -12.12
CA ILE A 210 4.69 12.24 -10.76
C ILE A 210 5.51 11.36 -9.83
N ASP A 211 6.30 11.99 -8.96
CA ASP A 211 7.05 11.26 -7.95
C ASP A 211 6.12 10.67 -6.90
N THR A 212 6.24 9.37 -6.69
CA THR A 212 5.51 8.63 -5.66
C THR A 212 6.47 7.69 -4.94
N ILE A 213 6.10 7.30 -3.73
CA ILE A 213 6.86 6.33 -2.94
C ILE A 213 6.06 5.04 -2.82
N LEU A 214 6.74 3.89 -2.95
CA LEU A 214 6.18 2.60 -2.58
C LEU A 214 6.48 2.37 -1.10
N CYS A 215 5.46 2.12 -0.29
CA CYS A 215 5.64 1.76 1.12
C CYS A 215 5.02 0.41 1.43
N VAL A 216 5.52 -0.23 2.48
CA VAL A 216 5.00 -1.48 3.04
C VAL A 216 4.43 -1.19 4.42
N LYS A 217 3.25 -1.71 4.74
CA LYS A 217 2.61 -1.58 6.04
C LYS A 217 3.47 -2.30 7.09
N ASP A 218 3.85 -1.56 8.13
CA ASP A 218 4.57 -2.08 9.30
C ASP A 218 3.77 -3.17 10.04
#